data_AF-A0A952WNF2-F1
#
_entry.id   AF-A0A952WNF2-F1
#
_cell.length_a   1.000
_cell.length_b   1.000
_cell.length_c   1.000
_cell.angle_alpha   90.00
_cell.angle_beta   90.00
_cell.angle_gamma   90.00
#
_symmetry.space_group_name_H-M   'P 1'
#
loop_
_entity.id
_entity.type
_entity.pdbx_description
1 polymer ?
#
loop_
_entity_poly.entity_id
_entity_poly.type
_entity_poly.pdbx_seq_one_letter_code
_entity_poly.pdbx_strand_id
1 'polypeptide(L)'
;MMSRASWMAWCRSRGGARAFTLLEVMIVVVIIGILAAVVVPQMASASGHAKSAAVQAGLAAVRSGIAAHRTRMIISGGDPFPSIKHLVTPGEVMHEEIPANPYSNLRTVQEVSASAASERQVIDPLTYGWNYYVDNSSDPPAAVFYCNSTEVTEVRDGSGGLRTANQL
;
A
#
# COMPACT_ATOMS: atom_id res chain seq x y z
N MET A 1 -84.30 -32.33 -7.45
CA MET A 1 -83.23 -32.79 -6.54
C MET A 1 -81.90 -32.20 -6.98
N MET A 2 -81.24 -31.48 -6.06
CA MET A 2 -79.77 -31.34 -5.88
C MET A 2 -79.00 -30.57 -6.97
N SER A 3 -78.08 -29.65 -6.68
CA SER A 3 -77.67 -28.96 -5.46
C SER A 3 -76.73 -27.84 -5.91
N ARG A 4 -76.91 -26.62 -5.40
CA ARG A 4 -76.00 -25.50 -5.64
C ARG A 4 -74.68 -25.78 -4.94
N ALA A 5 -73.62 -26.07 -5.68
CA ALA A 5 -72.27 -26.15 -5.13
C ALA A 5 -71.72 -24.74 -4.93
N SER A 6 -71.96 -24.23 -3.72
CA SER A 6 -71.21 -23.14 -3.09
C SER A 6 -69.74 -23.56 -2.96
N TRP A 7 -68.87 -23.01 -3.80
CA TRP A 7 -67.42 -23.09 -3.61
C TRP A 7 -66.99 -21.86 -2.83
N MET A 8 -66.80 -22.08 -1.54
CA MET A 8 -66.39 -21.08 -0.56
C MET A 8 -65.05 -20.46 -0.96
N ALA A 9 -65.08 -19.13 -1.08
CA ALA A 9 -63.91 -18.27 -1.11
C ALA A 9 -63.03 -18.51 0.13
N TRP A 10 -61.88 -19.13 -0.06
CA TRP A 10 -60.84 -19.21 0.96
C TRP A 10 -59.47 -18.96 0.33
N CYS A 11 -59.03 -17.70 0.35
CA CYS A 11 -57.68 -17.35 0.78
C CYS A 11 -57.58 -15.84 0.93
N ARG A 12 -58.08 -15.31 2.04
CA ARG A 12 -57.79 -13.93 2.44
C ARG A 12 -56.64 -13.98 3.44
N SER A 13 -55.41 -14.16 2.95
CA SER A 13 -54.24 -13.86 3.75
C SER A 13 -54.24 -12.35 4.00
N ARG A 14 -54.74 -11.93 5.17
CA ARG A 14 -54.38 -10.63 5.72
C ARG A 14 -52.91 -10.73 6.12
N GLY A 15 -52.01 -10.59 5.14
CA GLY A 15 -50.64 -10.25 5.40
C GLY A 15 -50.68 -8.88 6.06
N GLY A 16 -50.63 -8.85 7.38
CA GLY A 16 -50.51 -7.61 8.13
C GLY A 16 -49.31 -6.87 7.56
N ALA A 17 -49.56 -5.74 6.91
CA ALA A 17 -48.50 -4.79 6.60
C ALA A 17 -47.88 -4.42 7.96
N ARG A 18 -46.77 -5.07 8.28
CA ARG A 18 -45.99 -4.80 9.49
C ARG A 18 -45.46 -3.40 9.29
N ALA A 19 -46.09 -2.44 9.94
CA ALA A 19 -45.59 -1.08 9.98
C ALA A 19 -44.21 -1.12 10.65
N PHE A 20 -43.17 -0.72 9.91
CA PHE A 20 -41.84 -0.46 10.47
C PHE A 20 -42.02 0.51 11.63
N THR A 21 -41.69 0.07 12.85
CA THR A 21 -41.79 0.99 13.98
C THR A 21 -40.62 1.96 13.93
N LEU A 22 -40.85 3.22 14.34
CA LEU A 22 -39.75 4.19 14.48
C LEU A 22 -38.67 3.64 15.43
N LEU A 23 -39.09 2.89 16.46
CA LEU A 23 -38.20 2.25 17.42
C LEU A 23 -37.25 1.24 16.76
N GLU A 24 -37.74 0.46 15.79
CA GLU A 24 -36.95 -0.53 15.05
C GLU A 24 -35.87 0.12 14.19
N VAL A 25 -36.15 1.29 13.60
CA VAL A 25 -35.12 2.08 12.91
C VAL A 25 -34.19 2.78 13.91
N MET A 26 -34.72 3.30 15.03
CA MET A 26 -33.92 3.97 16.06
C MET A 26 -32.85 3.06 16.65
N ILE A 27 -33.20 1.84 17.05
CA ILE A 27 -32.22 0.92 17.63
C ILE A 27 -31.15 0.52 16.61
N VAL A 28 -31.52 0.37 15.33
CA VAL A 28 -30.57 0.04 14.26
C VAL A 28 -29.54 1.16 14.05
N VAL A 29 -29.98 2.42 13.95
CA VAL A 29 -29.02 3.53 13.77
C VAL A 29 -28.15 3.76 15.01
N VAL A 30 -28.66 3.49 16.22
CA VAL A 30 -27.87 3.53 17.45
C VAL A 30 -26.78 2.45 17.44
N ILE A 31 -27.11 1.22 17.06
CA ILE A 31 -26.13 0.13 16.96
C ILE A 31 -25.07 0.45 15.89
N ILE A 32 -25.49 0.90 14.70
CA ILE A 32 -24.56 1.31 13.63
C ILE A 32 -23.67 2.47 14.11
N GLY A 33 -24.21 3.43 14.86
CA GLY A 33 -23.45 4.54 15.43
C GLY A 33 -22.36 4.09 16.39
N ILE A 34 -22.66 3.16 17.31
CA ILE A 34 -21.68 2.62 18.25
C ILE A 34 -20.60 1.81 17.52
N LEU A 35 -20.99 0.94 16.57
CA LEU A 35 -20.04 0.14 15.79
C LEU A 35 -19.12 1.03 14.96
N ALA A 36 -19.67 2.05 14.28
CA ALA A 36 -18.88 2.99 13.49
C ALA A 36 -17.87 3.76 14.36
N ALA A 37 -18.26 4.18 15.58
CA ALA A 37 -17.39 4.93 16.48
C ALA A 37 -16.12 4.15 16.89
N VAL A 38 -16.20 2.83 17.03
CA VAL A 38 -15.06 1.98 17.41
C VAL A 38 -14.25 1.53 16.19
N VAL A 39 -14.90 1.19 15.08
CA VAL A 39 -14.24 0.60 13.90
C VAL A 39 -13.43 1.64 13.12
N VAL A 40 -13.93 2.87 12.98
CA VAL A 40 -13.25 3.93 12.21
C VAL A 40 -11.83 4.23 12.71
N PRO A 41 -11.58 4.50 14.01
CA PRO A 41 -10.23 4.77 14.48
C PRO A 41 -9.29 3.56 14.35
N GLN A 42 -9.80 2.34 14.56
CA GLN A 42 -9.02 1.11 14.41
C GLN A 42 -8.62 0.86 12.95
N MET A 43 -9.51 1.13 12.00
CA MET A 43 -9.23 0.97 10.57
C MET A 43 -8.17 1.96 10.10
N ALA A 44 -8.18 3.19 10.64
CA ALA A 44 -7.20 4.22 10.29
C ALA A 44 -5.76 3.82 10.71
N SER A 45 -5.57 3.29 11.91
CA SER A 45 -4.25 2.81 12.37
C SER A 45 -3.81 1.56 11.61
N ALA A 46 -4.71 0.59 11.41
CA ALA A 46 -4.40 -0.61 10.63
C ALA A 46 -3.97 -0.27 9.18
N SER A 47 -4.59 0.75 8.58
CA SER A 47 -4.20 1.24 7.24
C SER A 47 -2.81 1.88 7.23
N GLY A 48 -2.44 2.63 8.28
CA GLY A 48 -1.11 3.19 8.45
C GLY A 48 -0.03 2.10 8.56
N HIS A 49 -0.28 1.09 9.40
CA HIS A 49 0.58 -0.08 9.56
C HIS A 49 0.73 -0.89 8.26
N ALA A 50 -0.37 -1.08 7.53
CA ALA A 50 -0.34 -1.79 6.25
C ALA A 50 0.53 -1.06 5.22
N LYS A 51 0.46 0.27 5.16
CA LYS A 51 1.29 1.08 4.24
C LYS A 51 2.77 1.02 4.59
N SER A 52 3.13 1.13 5.86
CA SER A 52 4.54 1.07 6.29
C SER A 52 5.14 -0.32 6.01
N ALA A 53 4.40 -1.39 6.33
CA ALA A 53 4.80 -2.76 6.02
C ALA A 53 4.93 -2.99 4.51
N ALA A 54 4.00 -2.48 3.71
CA ALA A 54 4.06 -2.59 2.25
C ALA A 54 5.26 -1.84 1.65
N VAL A 55 5.62 -0.66 2.16
CA VAL A 55 6.86 0.03 1.73
C VAL A 55 8.09 -0.78 2.07
N GLN A 56 8.19 -1.31 3.29
CA GLN A 56 9.34 -2.13 3.69
C GLN A 56 9.47 -3.39 2.83
N ALA A 57 8.35 -4.05 2.52
CA ALA A 57 8.32 -5.21 1.63
C ALA A 57 8.78 -4.83 0.21
N GLY A 58 8.29 -3.70 -0.33
CA GLY A 58 8.71 -3.20 -1.63
C GLY A 58 10.20 -2.83 -1.68
N LEU A 59 10.70 -2.13 -0.66
CA LEU A 59 12.12 -1.80 -0.50
C LEU A 59 12.97 -3.06 -0.42
N ALA A 60 12.56 -4.06 0.38
CA ALA A 60 13.29 -5.31 0.52
C ALA A 60 13.34 -6.09 -0.80
N ALA A 61 12.23 -6.16 -1.53
CA ALA A 61 12.16 -6.81 -2.83
C ALA A 61 13.14 -6.18 -3.83
N VAL A 62 13.10 -4.85 -3.99
CA VAL A 62 13.98 -4.13 -4.93
C VAL A 62 15.45 -4.21 -4.49
N ARG A 63 15.75 -3.99 -3.20
CA ARG A 63 17.11 -4.09 -2.65
C ARG A 63 17.68 -5.51 -2.81
N SER A 64 16.86 -6.55 -2.68
CA SER A 64 17.24 -7.93 -2.94
C SER A 64 17.56 -8.17 -4.42
N GLY A 65 16.75 -7.65 -5.34
CA GLY A 65 17.02 -7.72 -6.78
C GLY A 65 18.34 -7.02 -7.15
N ILE A 66 18.57 -5.82 -6.62
CA ILE A 66 19.83 -5.08 -6.79
C ILE A 66 21.02 -5.88 -6.25
N ALA A 67 20.89 -6.50 -5.07
CA ALA A 67 21.95 -7.32 -4.49
C ALA A 67 22.26 -8.56 -5.36
N ALA A 68 21.23 -9.25 -5.88
CA ALA A 68 21.40 -10.38 -6.78
C ALA A 68 22.09 -9.97 -8.09
N HIS A 69 21.69 -8.83 -8.68
CA HIS A 69 22.34 -8.25 -9.84
C HIS A 69 23.82 -7.95 -9.55
N ARG A 70 24.11 -7.34 -8.39
CA ARG A 70 25.48 -7.04 -7.97
C ARG A 70 26.37 -8.27 -7.88
N THR A 71 25.88 -9.35 -7.27
CA THR A 71 26.64 -10.60 -7.19
C THR A 71 26.95 -11.16 -8.57
N ARG A 72 26.00 -11.11 -9.51
CA ARG A 72 26.22 -11.53 -10.90
C ARG A 72 27.28 -10.65 -11.60
N MET A 73 27.17 -9.33 -11.47
CA MET A 73 28.03 -8.39 -12.20
C MET A 73 29.47 -8.36 -11.70
N ILE A 74 29.68 -8.54 -10.39
CA ILE A 74 31.03 -8.66 -9.82
C ILE A 74 31.77 -9.86 -10.42
N ILE A 75 31.08 -10.97 -10.69
CA ILE A 75 31.68 -12.16 -11.30
C ILE A 75 32.00 -11.93 -12.79
N SER A 76 31.12 -11.23 -13.51
CA SER A 76 31.32 -10.94 -14.94
C SER A 76 32.25 -9.75 -15.21
N GLY A 77 32.72 -9.05 -14.17
CA GLY A 77 33.58 -7.87 -14.29
C GLY A 77 32.87 -6.62 -14.82
N GLY A 78 31.54 -6.54 -14.64
CA GLY A 78 30.72 -5.39 -15.02
C GLY A 78 30.46 -4.44 -13.86
N ASP A 79 29.67 -3.41 -14.13
CA ASP A 79 29.21 -2.45 -13.11
C ASP A 79 28.45 -3.15 -11.98
N PRO A 80 28.85 -2.98 -10.70
CA PRO A 80 28.29 -3.74 -9.60
C PRO A 80 26.85 -3.35 -9.28
N PHE A 81 26.39 -2.14 -9.56
CA PHE A 81 25.00 -1.74 -9.37
C PHE A 81 24.32 -1.43 -10.71
N PRO A 82 23.03 -1.77 -10.86
CA PRO A 82 22.32 -1.54 -12.11
C PRO A 82 22.11 -0.03 -12.33
N SER A 83 22.19 0.40 -13.58
CA SER A 83 21.69 1.73 -13.99
C SER A 83 20.17 1.79 -13.81
N ILE A 84 19.60 2.99 -13.75
CA ILE A 84 18.15 3.17 -13.65
C ILE A 84 17.40 2.44 -14.77
N LYS A 85 17.94 2.45 -16.00
CA LYS A 85 17.36 1.77 -17.15
C LYS A 85 17.25 0.27 -16.92
N HIS A 86 18.30 -0.36 -16.38
CA HIS A 86 18.29 -1.79 -16.08
C HIS A 86 17.39 -2.10 -14.88
N LEU A 87 17.33 -1.21 -13.89
CA LEU A 87 16.50 -1.39 -12.70
C LEU A 87 15.00 -1.42 -13.02
N VAL A 88 14.55 -0.54 -13.92
CA VAL A 88 13.12 -0.44 -14.29
C VAL A 88 12.69 -1.41 -15.40
N THR A 89 13.63 -2.08 -16.05
CA THR A 89 13.33 -3.04 -17.13
C THR A 89 13.02 -4.41 -16.53
N PRO A 90 11.79 -4.94 -16.71
CA PRO A 90 11.45 -6.27 -16.21
C PRO A 90 12.32 -7.35 -16.84
N GLY A 91 12.76 -8.31 -16.02
CA GLY A 91 13.63 -9.43 -16.42
C GLY A 91 15.13 -9.18 -16.23
N GLU A 92 15.57 -7.94 -16.04
CA GLU A 92 16.98 -7.59 -15.87
C GLU A 92 17.43 -7.66 -14.40
N VAL A 93 16.82 -6.82 -13.54
CA VAL A 93 17.10 -6.79 -12.09
C VAL A 93 15.97 -7.41 -11.28
N MET A 94 14.73 -7.10 -11.67
CA MET A 94 13.50 -7.61 -11.05
C MET A 94 12.74 -8.44 -12.08
N HIS A 95 12.11 -9.53 -11.66
CA HIS A 95 11.27 -10.35 -12.56
C HIS A 95 9.99 -9.63 -12.97
N GLU A 96 9.39 -8.90 -12.03
CA GLU A 96 8.21 -8.08 -12.25
C GLU A 96 8.58 -6.59 -12.23
N GLU A 97 7.64 -5.74 -12.63
CA GLU A 97 7.78 -4.30 -12.46
C GLU A 97 7.98 -3.92 -10.99
N ILE A 98 8.59 -2.76 -10.77
CA ILE A 98 8.80 -2.21 -9.44
C ILE A 98 7.44 -2.03 -8.75
N PRO A 99 7.30 -2.46 -7.49
CA PRO A 99 6.04 -2.34 -6.76
C PRO A 99 5.61 -0.89 -6.64
N ALA A 100 4.30 -0.66 -6.65
CA ALA A 100 3.76 0.67 -6.45
C ALA A 100 4.09 1.15 -5.02
N ASN A 101 4.51 2.40 -4.89
CA ASN A 101 4.66 3.05 -3.60
C ASN A 101 3.27 3.17 -2.92
N PRO A 102 3.03 2.57 -1.74
CA PRO A 102 1.76 2.65 -0.99
C PRO A 102 1.31 4.08 -0.60
N TYR A 103 2.21 5.06 -0.62
CA TYR A 103 1.91 6.45 -0.26
C TYR A 103 1.50 7.30 -1.47
N SER A 104 2.15 7.15 -2.62
CA SER A 104 1.86 7.91 -3.85
C SER A 104 1.13 7.12 -4.94
N ASN A 105 1.02 5.80 -4.79
CA ASN A 105 0.51 4.85 -5.79
C ASN A 105 1.28 4.87 -7.13
N LEU A 106 2.54 5.31 -7.11
CA LEU A 106 3.42 5.39 -8.29
C LEU A 106 4.46 4.28 -8.27
N ARG A 107 4.76 3.72 -9.45
CA ARG A 107 5.79 2.68 -9.68
C ARG A 107 7.10 3.25 -10.24
N THR A 108 7.07 4.51 -10.62
CA THR A 108 8.14 5.22 -11.30
C THR A 108 9.32 5.47 -10.36
N VAL A 109 10.52 5.35 -10.91
CA VAL A 109 11.78 5.60 -10.23
C VAL A 109 12.47 6.78 -10.91
N GLN A 110 13.09 7.64 -10.11
CA GLN A 110 14.02 8.65 -10.62
C GLN A 110 15.43 8.44 -10.08
N GLU A 111 16.39 8.92 -10.85
CA GLU A 111 17.78 9.00 -10.43
C GLU A 111 17.99 10.29 -9.64
N VAL A 112 18.65 10.19 -8.48
CA VAL A 112 18.91 11.34 -7.60
C VAL A 112 20.40 11.50 -7.34
N SER A 113 20.83 12.69 -6.91
CA SER A 113 22.23 12.95 -6.56
C SER A 113 22.65 12.25 -5.26
N ALA A 114 23.97 12.14 -5.05
CA ALA A 114 24.54 11.62 -3.81
C ALA A 114 24.06 12.40 -2.57
N SER A 115 24.00 13.73 -2.68
CA SER A 115 23.50 14.60 -1.60
C SER A 115 22.03 14.31 -1.27
N ALA A 116 21.18 14.23 -2.29
CA ALA A 116 19.77 13.91 -2.13
C ALA A 116 19.55 12.53 -1.48
N ALA A 117 20.34 11.52 -1.87
CA ALA A 117 20.27 10.19 -1.29
C ALA A 117 20.76 10.12 0.17
N SER A 118 21.81 10.87 0.51
CA SER A 118 22.34 10.92 1.88
C SER A 118 21.36 11.57 2.86
N GLU A 119 20.63 12.59 2.40
CA GLU A 119 19.62 13.30 3.18
C GLU A 119 18.22 12.65 3.08
N ARG A 120 18.06 11.62 2.24
CA ARG A 120 16.77 11.00 1.89
C ARG A 120 15.73 12.02 1.40
N GLN A 121 16.15 12.98 0.57
CA GLN A 121 15.28 14.02 0.06
C GLN A 121 14.13 13.46 -0.77
N VAL A 122 12.96 14.10 -0.65
CA VAL A 122 11.79 13.86 -1.48
C VAL A 122 11.80 14.86 -2.63
N ILE A 123 11.77 14.35 -3.85
CA ILE A 123 11.94 15.13 -5.09
C ILE A 123 10.79 14.75 -6.02
N ASP A 124 10.06 15.69 -6.60
CA ASP A 124 8.97 15.40 -7.55
C ASP A 124 8.01 14.23 -7.16
N PRO A 125 7.44 14.22 -5.94
CA PRO A 125 6.67 13.09 -5.40
C PRO A 125 5.36 12.79 -6.13
N LEU A 126 4.89 13.72 -6.98
CA LEU A 126 3.70 13.52 -7.81
C LEU A 126 3.99 12.73 -9.09
N THR A 127 5.27 12.63 -9.47
CA THR A 127 5.71 11.96 -10.71
C THR A 127 6.47 10.68 -10.41
N TYR A 128 7.23 10.64 -9.31
CA TYR A 128 8.08 9.52 -8.94
C TYR A 128 7.69 8.92 -7.59
N GLY A 129 7.50 7.61 -7.55
CA GLY A 129 7.24 6.86 -6.31
C GLY A 129 8.51 6.51 -5.54
N TRP A 130 9.63 6.37 -6.23
CA TRP A 130 10.88 5.90 -5.67
C TRP A 130 12.08 6.72 -6.15
N ASN A 131 13.07 6.83 -5.28
CA ASN A 131 14.33 7.48 -5.57
C ASN A 131 15.45 6.45 -5.55
N TYR A 132 16.33 6.55 -6.54
CA TYR A 132 17.47 5.67 -6.70
C TYR A 132 18.73 6.50 -6.93
N TYR A 133 19.74 6.26 -6.13
CA TYR A 133 21.09 6.75 -6.36
C TYR A 133 21.98 5.57 -6.69
N VAL A 134 22.85 5.76 -7.69
CA VAL A 134 23.88 4.80 -8.05
C VAL A 134 25.15 5.55 -8.43
N ASP A 135 26.26 5.09 -7.88
CA ASP A 135 27.60 5.49 -8.28
C ASP A 135 28.48 4.24 -8.29
N ASN A 136 28.76 3.74 -9.50
CA ASN A 136 29.66 2.62 -9.73
C ASN A 136 31.13 3.06 -9.83
N SER A 137 31.38 4.37 -9.90
CA SER A 137 32.73 4.94 -10.04
C SER A 137 33.38 5.29 -8.70
N SER A 138 32.58 5.42 -7.63
CA SER A 138 33.10 5.60 -6.27
C SER A 138 33.79 4.34 -5.75
N ASP A 139 34.75 4.52 -4.84
CA ASP A 139 35.39 3.41 -4.10
C ASP A 139 35.11 3.56 -2.59
N PRO A 140 34.26 2.71 -1.98
CA PRO A 140 33.51 1.62 -2.60
C PRO A 140 32.34 2.11 -3.47
N PRO A 141 31.90 1.33 -4.47
CA PRO A 141 30.67 1.60 -5.23
C PRO A 141 29.46 1.68 -4.29
N ALA A 142 28.56 2.61 -4.55
CA ALA A 142 27.41 2.88 -3.70
C ALA A 142 26.11 2.94 -4.48
N ALA A 143 25.05 2.38 -3.90
CA ALA A 143 23.69 2.58 -4.39
C ALA A 143 22.70 2.67 -3.23
N VAL A 144 21.69 3.52 -3.39
CA VAL A 144 20.67 3.76 -2.37
C VAL A 144 19.30 3.79 -3.05
N PHE A 145 18.41 2.89 -2.64
CA PHE A 145 17.02 2.86 -3.08
C PHE A 145 16.10 3.18 -1.89
N TYR A 146 15.22 4.17 -2.06
CA TYR A 146 14.36 4.65 -0.99
C TYR A 146 13.02 5.19 -1.49
N CYS A 147 12.02 5.20 -0.60
CA CYS A 147 10.68 5.69 -0.87
C CYS A 147 10.67 7.22 -1.05
N ASN A 148 9.98 7.73 -2.07
CA ASN A 148 9.91 9.16 -2.34
C ASN A 148 8.73 9.83 -1.63
N SER A 149 8.70 9.75 -0.30
CA SER A 149 7.58 10.32 0.48
C SER A 149 8.00 10.65 1.92
N THR A 150 7.43 11.74 2.47
CA THR A 150 7.73 12.26 3.82
C THR A 150 6.74 11.78 4.89
N GLU A 151 5.77 10.96 4.52
CA GLU A 151 4.72 10.50 5.39
C GLU A 151 5.30 9.73 6.57
N VAL A 152 4.83 10.07 7.77
CA VAL A 152 5.25 9.43 9.01
C VAL A 152 4.80 7.99 9.00
N THR A 153 5.71 7.09 9.36
CA THR A 153 5.45 5.66 9.47
C THR A 153 5.28 5.27 10.94
N GLU A 154 4.83 4.05 11.21
CA GLU A 154 4.76 3.53 12.58
C GLU A 154 6.09 2.96 13.10
N VAL A 155 7.15 3.03 12.27
CA VAL A 155 8.46 2.46 12.60
C VAL A 155 9.22 3.45 13.47
N ARG A 156 9.60 3.00 14.68
CA ARG A 156 10.37 3.84 15.60
C ARG A 156 11.84 3.94 15.19
N ASP A 157 12.42 5.12 15.38
CA ASP A 157 13.86 5.35 15.33
C ASP A 157 14.53 4.97 16.66
N GLY A 158 15.87 5.02 16.69
CA GLY A 158 16.67 4.72 17.89
C GLY A 158 16.52 5.72 19.04
N SER A 159 15.92 6.88 18.79
CA SER A 159 15.64 7.94 19.76
C SER A 159 14.18 7.94 20.26
N GLY A 160 13.33 7.03 19.79
CA GLY A 160 11.92 6.92 20.15
C GLY A 160 10.96 7.76 19.29
N GLY A 161 11.46 8.48 18.29
CA GLY A 161 10.67 9.16 17.26
C GLY A 161 10.16 8.19 16.19
N LEU A 162 9.27 8.67 15.32
CA LEU A 162 8.77 7.89 14.18
C LEU A 162 9.53 8.25 12.91
N ARG A 163 10.00 7.23 12.19
CA ARG A 163 10.68 7.40 10.90
C ARG A 163 9.67 7.78 9.83
N THR A 164 10.07 8.62 8.89
CA THR A 164 9.30 8.90 7.68
C THR A 164 9.56 7.82 6.61
N ALA A 165 8.69 7.70 5.60
CA ALA A 165 8.76 6.62 4.61
C ALA A 165 10.08 6.59 3.82
N ASN A 166 10.61 7.75 3.44
CA ASN A 166 11.93 7.94 2.83
C ASN A 166 13.12 7.49 3.71
N GLN A 167 12.92 7.43 5.02
CA GLN A 167 13.92 7.02 6.00
C GLN A 167 13.91 5.52 6.28
N LEU A 168 13.04 4.72 5.64
CA LEU A 168 13.01 3.25 5.77
C LEU A 168 14.13 2.53 4.97
#